data_AF-L7CES0-F1
#
_entry.id   AF-L7CES0-F1
#
_cell.length_a   1.000
_cell.length_b   1.000
_cell.length_c   1.000
_cell.angle_alpha   90.00
_cell.angle_beta   90.00
_cell.angle_gamma   90.00
#
_symmetry.space_group_name_H-M   'P 1'
#
loop_
_entity.id
_entity.type
_entity.pdbx_description
1 polymer ?
#
loop_
_entity_poly.entity_id
_entity_poly.type
_entity_poly.pdbx_seq_one_letter_code
_entity_poly.pdbx_strand_id
1 'polypeptide(L)'
;MDDTIAILITWTTYGTWMPGDARGWRKRKGGPQLPQPLLADWCRKQMKGEAVLLEPHHRDAVETACRQHSEHRGWHLLAVSARTNHVHVVITANAKPQTVRDQLKANCTAALRRLAKPLSVGKTWTKGGDCELLNDDEDIHDAVIYVSEAQERKGREQPNEPTALAAGIASRRSRTTTSTPAASAVGSGNPNMKNTEKIHSMLELSHFIGQEHRDLAILGEGNTSAKIDDETFLVKASGSCLESLGEDDAVACRFDTLLPMLDENDISDQEIEDRLLACRVDPNAKKPSVETLFHAYLLSLPGVEFVGHTHSIAVNQILCSTHAEKFATNRLFPDEVVCCGTRSVFVPYVDPGLALSQVIREKTEAFINEMGSTPRVILLQNHGLITIGKTPGAVKAAMLMAHKAAQIFVGAASLGGPVFMSDADVDRIANRIDEHYRQKALKL
;
A
#
# COMPACT_ATOMS: atom_id res chain seq x y z
N MET A 1 30.67 -12.94 1.52
CA MET A 1 29.23 -13.01 1.23
C MET A 1 28.95 -11.76 0.44
N ASP A 2 28.74 -11.91 -0.87
CA ASP A 2 28.63 -10.78 -1.80
C ASP A 2 27.37 -9.98 -1.50
N ASP A 3 27.54 -8.67 -1.28
CA ASP A 3 26.47 -7.68 -1.15
C ASP A 3 25.58 -7.77 -2.40
N THR A 4 24.35 -8.29 -2.25
CA THR A 4 23.46 -8.53 -3.39
C THR A 4 22.83 -7.21 -3.82
N ILE A 5 23.41 -6.57 -4.84
CA ILE A 5 22.88 -5.35 -5.45
C ILE A 5 22.01 -5.76 -6.65
N ALA A 6 20.68 -5.59 -6.54
CA ALA A 6 19.80 -5.71 -7.69
C ALA A 6 19.55 -4.34 -8.34
N ILE A 7 19.04 -4.36 -9.57
CA ILE A 7 18.79 -3.16 -10.36
C ILE A 7 17.33 -3.16 -10.81
N LEU A 8 16.56 -2.15 -10.41
CA LEU A 8 15.25 -1.86 -11.00
C LEU A 8 15.46 -0.94 -12.21
N ILE A 9 15.05 -1.43 -13.38
CA ILE A 9 15.20 -0.72 -14.66
C ILE A 9 13.81 -0.49 -15.25
N THR A 10 13.53 0.77 -15.61
CA THR A 10 12.30 1.13 -16.33
C THR A 10 12.63 1.92 -17.59
N TRP A 11 12.06 1.51 -18.73
CA TRP A 11 12.13 2.32 -19.95
C TRP A 11 10.78 2.36 -20.68
N THR A 12 10.54 3.47 -21.38
CA THR A 12 9.28 3.71 -22.10
C THR A 12 9.44 3.52 -23.60
N THR A 13 8.33 3.24 -24.28
CA THR A 13 8.27 3.26 -25.73
C THR A 13 8.36 4.70 -26.26
N TYR A 14 8.69 4.84 -27.55
CA TYR A 14 8.80 6.15 -28.17
C TYR A 14 7.44 6.87 -28.19
N GLY A 15 7.43 8.15 -27.82
CA GLY A 15 6.25 9.02 -27.97
C GLY A 15 5.15 8.83 -26.93
N THR A 16 5.31 7.94 -25.95
CA THR A 16 4.29 7.64 -24.94
C THR A 16 4.48 8.34 -23.60
N TRP A 17 5.64 8.95 -23.36
CA TRP A 17 5.98 9.71 -22.14
C TRP A 17 6.70 11.00 -22.53
N MET A 18 6.01 12.14 -22.39
CA MET A 18 6.51 13.45 -22.82
C MET A 18 6.78 14.39 -21.65
N PRO A 19 7.78 15.28 -21.77
CA PRO A 19 7.86 16.45 -20.90
C PRO A 19 6.57 17.26 -20.94
N GLY A 20 6.08 17.66 -19.77
CA GLY A 20 4.86 18.47 -19.62
C GLY A 20 3.54 17.70 -19.63
N ASP A 21 3.57 16.37 -19.73
CA ASP A 21 2.36 15.54 -19.69
C ASP A 21 1.57 15.71 -18.38
N ALA A 22 0.25 15.45 -18.42
CA ALA A 22 -0.68 15.49 -17.28
C ALA A 22 -0.24 14.64 -16.08
N ARG A 23 0.63 13.65 -16.32
CA ARG A 23 1.19 12.74 -15.31
C ARG A 23 2.36 13.35 -14.52
N GLY A 24 2.72 14.59 -14.80
CA GLY A 24 3.99 15.17 -14.39
C GLY A 24 5.16 14.58 -15.19
N TRP A 25 6.36 15.13 -15.01
CA TRP A 25 7.55 14.65 -15.71
C TRP A 25 8.80 14.94 -14.89
N ARG A 26 9.91 14.25 -15.15
CA ARG A 26 11.16 14.48 -14.41
C ARG A 26 12.18 15.20 -15.27
N LYS A 27 12.67 16.36 -14.80
CA LYS A 27 13.78 17.07 -15.43
C LYS A 27 15.11 16.50 -14.91
N ARG A 28 16.01 16.13 -15.82
CA ARG A 28 17.28 15.42 -15.51
C ARG A 28 18.16 16.07 -14.42
N LYS A 29 18.05 17.38 -14.22
CA LYS A 29 18.74 18.15 -13.16
C LYS A 29 17.79 18.92 -12.24
N GLY A 30 16.47 18.77 -12.41
CA GLY A 30 15.45 19.58 -11.71
C GLY A 30 14.44 18.76 -10.90
N GLY A 31 14.54 17.43 -10.91
CA GLY A 31 13.62 16.57 -10.17
C GLY A 31 12.23 16.47 -10.82
N PRO A 32 11.22 16.00 -10.07
CA PRO A 32 9.83 15.98 -10.51
C PRO A 32 9.34 17.37 -10.90
N GLN A 33 8.49 17.44 -11.91
CA GLN A 33 7.91 18.66 -12.46
C GLN A 33 6.42 18.44 -12.62
N LEU A 34 5.65 19.48 -12.31
CA LEU A 34 4.21 19.50 -12.56
C LEU A 34 3.91 19.41 -14.07
N PRO A 35 2.68 19.00 -14.42
CA PRO A 35 2.20 19.06 -15.80
C PRO A 35 2.40 20.43 -16.43
N GLN A 36 2.80 20.45 -17.70
CA GLN A 36 2.97 21.65 -18.51
C GLN A 36 2.35 21.40 -19.89
N PRO A 37 1.03 21.60 -20.05
CA PRO A 37 0.30 21.24 -21.27
C PRO A 37 0.90 21.83 -22.55
N LEU A 38 1.34 23.09 -22.50
CA LEU A 38 1.98 23.77 -23.65
C LEU A 38 3.31 23.10 -24.04
N LEU A 39 4.08 22.61 -23.07
CA LEU A 39 5.31 21.86 -23.33
C LEU A 39 5.01 20.48 -23.92
N ALA A 40 3.98 19.79 -23.41
CA ALA A 40 3.53 18.51 -23.96
C ALA A 40 3.08 18.66 -25.41
N ASP A 41 2.28 19.68 -25.72
CA ASP A 41 1.81 19.96 -27.08
C ASP A 41 2.96 20.34 -28.01
N TRP A 42 3.92 21.13 -27.53
CA TRP A 42 5.13 21.44 -28.28
C TRP A 42 5.94 20.16 -28.56
N CYS A 43 6.16 19.30 -27.56
CA CYS A 43 6.86 18.02 -27.74
C CYS A 43 6.13 17.10 -28.72
N ARG A 44 4.79 17.05 -28.68
CA ARG A 44 3.97 16.25 -29.60
C ARG A 44 4.14 16.71 -31.04
N LYS A 45 4.18 18.03 -31.29
CA LYS A 45 4.44 18.61 -32.61
C LYS A 45 5.85 18.33 -33.15
N GLN A 46 6.81 18.02 -32.28
CA GLN A 46 8.20 17.70 -32.67
C GLN A 46 8.45 16.19 -32.86
N MET A 47 7.43 15.34 -32.71
CA MET A 47 7.56 13.91 -32.97
C MET A 47 7.86 13.63 -34.45
N LYS A 48 8.74 12.66 -34.70
CA LYS A 48 9.16 12.24 -36.04
C LYS A 48 8.39 11.02 -36.55
N GLY A 49 7.40 10.56 -35.79
CA GLY A 49 6.57 9.39 -36.07
C GLY A 49 5.56 9.20 -34.96
N GLU A 50 4.66 8.23 -35.12
CA GLU A 50 3.60 7.93 -34.14
C GLU A 50 4.16 7.34 -32.84
N ALA A 51 3.38 7.47 -31.76
CA ALA A 51 3.69 6.83 -30.50
C ALA A 51 3.65 5.31 -30.66
N VAL A 52 4.64 4.63 -30.07
CA VAL A 52 4.77 3.18 -30.19
C VAL A 52 4.02 2.52 -29.04
N LEU A 53 3.02 1.69 -29.36
CA LEU A 53 2.32 0.84 -28.41
C LEU A 53 2.62 -0.63 -28.68
N LEU A 54 2.94 -1.38 -27.64
CA LEU A 54 3.23 -2.81 -27.72
C LEU A 54 1.93 -3.62 -27.63
N GLU A 55 1.54 -4.23 -28.74
CA GLU A 55 0.55 -5.32 -28.78
C GLU A 55 0.97 -6.51 -27.89
N PRO A 56 0.03 -7.39 -27.49
CA PRO A 56 0.34 -8.54 -26.62
C PRO A 56 1.55 -9.36 -27.08
N HIS A 57 1.60 -9.72 -28.36
CA HIS A 57 2.69 -10.51 -28.91
C HIS A 57 4.05 -9.76 -28.94
N HIS A 58 4.04 -8.42 -29.02
CA HIS A 58 5.25 -7.62 -28.86
C HIS A 58 5.78 -7.69 -27.41
N ARG A 59 4.89 -7.65 -26.42
CA ARG A 59 5.24 -7.71 -25.00
C ARG A 59 5.85 -9.05 -24.64
N ASP A 60 5.28 -10.14 -25.13
CA ASP A 60 5.81 -11.49 -24.92
C ASP A 60 7.21 -11.64 -25.54
N ALA A 61 7.42 -11.07 -26.73
CA ALA A 61 8.74 -11.05 -27.38
C ALA A 61 9.79 -10.26 -26.59
N VAL A 62 9.39 -9.13 -26.00
CA VAL A 62 10.26 -8.29 -25.14
C VAL A 62 10.65 -9.03 -23.87
N GLU A 63 9.68 -9.64 -23.17
CA GLU A 63 9.95 -10.40 -21.95
C GLU A 63 10.84 -11.61 -22.21
N THR A 64 10.57 -12.33 -23.31
CA THR A 64 11.40 -13.45 -23.75
C THR A 64 12.83 -13.00 -24.06
N ALA A 65 13.00 -11.88 -24.78
CA ALA A 65 14.32 -11.33 -25.09
C ALA A 65 15.09 -10.92 -23.83
N CYS A 66 14.42 -10.34 -22.83
CA CYS A 66 15.03 -10.01 -21.54
C CYS A 66 15.50 -11.27 -20.80
N ARG A 67 14.67 -12.33 -20.75
CA ARG A 67 15.04 -13.62 -20.13
C ARG A 67 16.26 -14.23 -20.82
N GLN A 68 16.19 -14.42 -22.13
CA GLN A 68 17.26 -15.02 -22.93
C GLN A 68 18.58 -14.25 -22.84
N HIS A 69 18.53 -12.91 -22.93
CA HIS A 69 19.75 -12.11 -22.83
C HIS A 69 20.34 -12.14 -21.42
N SER A 70 19.51 -12.18 -20.38
CA SER A 70 19.97 -12.29 -18.99
C SER A 70 20.68 -13.63 -18.76
N GLU A 71 20.08 -14.73 -19.22
CA GLU A 71 20.68 -16.06 -19.18
C GLU A 71 22.03 -16.10 -19.91
N HIS A 72 22.09 -15.57 -21.14
CA HIS A 72 23.32 -15.53 -21.93
C HIS A 72 24.46 -14.75 -21.23
N ARG A 73 24.11 -13.74 -20.42
CA ARG A 73 25.08 -12.90 -19.70
C ARG A 73 25.41 -13.42 -18.30
N GLY A 74 24.75 -14.48 -17.84
CA GLY A 74 24.85 -14.95 -16.45
C GLY A 74 24.27 -13.94 -15.45
N TRP A 75 23.31 -13.12 -15.86
CA TRP A 75 22.60 -12.19 -14.98
C TRP A 75 21.38 -12.88 -14.38
N HIS A 76 21.11 -12.62 -13.10
CA HIS A 76 19.97 -13.21 -12.43
C HIS A 76 18.75 -12.29 -12.58
N LEU A 77 17.89 -12.63 -13.54
CA LEU A 77 16.65 -11.90 -13.78
C LEU A 77 15.59 -12.31 -12.74
N LEU A 78 15.25 -11.37 -11.85
CA LEU A 78 14.30 -11.58 -10.77
C LEU A 78 12.85 -11.38 -11.24
N ALA A 79 12.61 -10.32 -12.02
CA ALA A 79 11.29 -10.02 -12.58
C ALA A 79 11.39 -9.23 -13.89
N VAL A 80 10.44 -9.40 -14.80
CA VAL A 80 10.30 -8.59 -16.02
C VAL A 80 8.85 -8.42 -16.41
N SER A 81 8.41 -7.21 -16.73
CA SER A 81 7.04 -6.95 -17.19
C SER A 81 7.04 -5.93 -18.30
N ALA A 82 6.68 -6.35 -19.50
CA ALA A 82 6.45 -5.48 -20.63
C ALA A 82 4.97 -5.07 -20.65
N ARG A 83 4.76 -3.75 -20.72
CA ARG A 83 3.47 -3.09 -20.79
C ARG A 83 3.21 -2.53 -22.17
N THR A 84 2.00 -2.02 -22.37
CA THR A 84 1.61 -1.43 -23.65
C THR A 84 2.51 -0.23 -24.03
N ASN A 85 3.07 0.52 -23.07
CA ASN A 85 3.89 1.69 -23.34
C ASN A 85 5.23 1.78 -22.56
N HIS A 86 5.59 0.77 -21.77
CA HIS A 86 6.85 0.73 -21.02
C HIS A 86 7.26 -0.69 -20.62
N VAL A 87 8.46 -0.87 -20.07
CA VAL A 87 8.99 -2.15 -19.61
C VAL A 87 9.68 -1.94 -18.27
N HIS A 88 9.43 -2.86 -17.33
CA HIS A 88 10.12 -2.97 -16.06
C HIS A 88 10.97 -4.24 -15.99
N VAL A 89 12.14 -4.16 -15.38
CA VAL A 89 13.05 -5.27 -15.15
C VAL A 89 13.67 -5.14 -13.77
N VAL A 90 13.65 -6.21 -12.98
CA VAL A 90 14.45 -6.34 -11.75
C VAL A 90 15.51 -7.41 -12.00
N ILE A 91 16.78 -7.06 -11.88
CA ILE A 91 17.88 -7.94 -12.29
C ILE A 91 19.13 -7.72 -11.44
N THR A 92 19.77 -8.81 -11.01
CA THR A 92 21.11 -8.78 -10.43
C THR A 92 22.13 -9.01 -11.54
N ALA A 93 23.02 -8.05 -11.74
CA ALA A 93 23.96 -8.06 -12.85
C ALA A 93 25.33 -7.52 -12.44
N ASN A 94 26.39 -8.17 -12.91
CA ASN A 94 27.78 -7.74 -12.73
C ASN A 94 28.20 -6.66 -13.75
N ALA A 95 27.33 -5.68 -14.01
CA ALA A 95 27.56 -4.61 -14.98
C ALA A 95 26.90 -3.31 -14.55
N LYS A 96 27.39 -2.18 -15.08
CA LYS A 96 26.78 -0.86 -14.80
C LYS A 96 25.29 -0.86 -15.22
N PRO A 97 24.37 -0.29 -14.42
CA PRO A 97 22.94 -0.30 -14.72
C PRO A 97 22.57 0.21 -16.12
N GLN A 98 23.25 1.25 -16.59
CA GLN A 98 23.00 1.80 -17.93
C GLN A 98 23.43 0.81 -19.03
N THR A 99 24.49 0.05 -18.81
CA THR A 99 24.95 -1.00 -19.72
C THR A 99 23.94 -2.15 -19.78
N VAL A 100 23.41 -2.58 -18.63
CA VAL A 100 22.35 -3.61 -18.55
C VAL A 100 21.12 -3.16 -19.32
N ARG A 101 20.61 -1.96 -19.02
CA ARG A 101 19.46 -1.36 -19.71
C ARG A 101 19.67 -1.30 -21.22
N ASP A 102 20.80 -0.75 -21.68
CA ASP A 102 21.02 -0.50 -23.10
C ASP A 102 21.16 -1.80 -23.89
N GLN A 103 21.77 -2.84 -23.31
CA GLN A 103 21.82 -4.16 -23.92
C GLN A 103 20.46 -4.86 -23.96
N LEU A 104 19.68 -4.81 -22.88
CA LEU A 104 18.32 -5.36 -22.87
C LEU A 104 17.46 -4.69 -23.94
N LYS A 105 17.50 -3.36 -24.04
CA LYS A 105 16.78 -2.61 -25.08
C LYS A 105 17.21 -2.96 -26.49
N ALA A 106 18.51 -3.16 -26.73
CA ALA A 106 19.02 -3.58 -28.03
C ALA A 106 18.49 -4.97 -28.43
N ASN A 107 18.51 -5.93 -27.51
CA ASN A 107 17.99 -7.28 -27.74
C ASN A 107 16.47 -7.30 -27.93
N CYS A 108 15.73 -6.53 -27.13
CA CYS A 108 14.29 -6.36 -27.33
C CYS A 108 13.98 -5.78 -28.73
N THR A 109 14.77 -4.81 -29.20
CA THR A 109 14.64 -4.25 -30.55
C THR A 109 14.89 -5.32 -31.62
N ALA A 110 15.93 -6.14 -31.44
CA ALA A 110 16.24 -7.22 -32.36
C ALA A 110 15.12 -8.28 -32.39
N ALA A 111 14.58 -8.66 -31.23
CA ALA A 111 13.47 -9.61 -31.11
C ALA A 111 12.20 -9.09 -31.82
N LEU A 112 11.82 -7.84 -31.55
CA LEU A 112 10.65 -7.21 -32.18
C LEU A 112 10.76 -7.12 -33.71
N ARG A 113 11.98 -7.01 -34.25
CA ARG A 113 12.24 -6.99 -35.70
C ARG A 113 12.24 -8.37 -36.35
N ARG A 114 12.37 -9.45 -35.57
CA ARG A 114 12.40 -10.84 -36.05
C ARG A 114 11.04 -11.54 -35.96
N LEU A 115 10.04 -10.89 -35.38
CA LEU A 115 8.68 -11.43 -35.32
C LEU A 115 8.09 -11.65 -36.72
N ALA A 116 7.14 -12.58 -36.86
CA ALA A 116 6.43 -12.83 -38.11
C ALA A 116 5.74 -11.57 -38.66
N LYS A 117 5.25 -10.71 -37.77
CA LYS A 117 4.83 -9.34 -38.05
C LYS A 117 5.78 -8.37 -37.33
N PRO A 118 6.85 -7.89 -38.00
CA PRO A 118 7.86 -7.06 -37.33
C PRO A 118 7.34 -5.68 -36.94
N LEU A 119 7.69 -5.21 -35.74
CA LEU A 119 7.49 -3.81 -35.36
C LEU A 119 8.56 -2.93 -36.04
N SER A 120 8.29 -2.52 -37.28
CA SER A 120 9.21 -1.79 -38.15
C SER A 120 9.09 -0.28 -37.99
N VAL A 121 9.47 0.22 -36.81
CA VAL A 121 9.52 1.67 -36.53
C VAL A 121 10.96 2.18 -36.45
N GLY A 122 11.18 3.43 -36.84
CA GLY A 122 12.52 4.04 -36.80
C GLY A 122 13.10 4.08 -35.38
N LYS A 123 12.26 4.32 -34.37
CA LYS A 123 12.66 4.34 -32.95
C LYS A 123 11.59 3.69 -32.08
N THR A 124 11.89 2.53 -31.51
CA THR A 124 10.96 1.79 -30.64
C THR A 124 10.90 2.36 -29.22
N TRP A 125 12.06 2.75 -28.68
CA TRP A 125 12.20 3.13 -27.27
C TRP A 125 12.57 4.61 -27.11
N THR A 126 12.15 5.21 -26.00
CA THR A 126 12.65 6.51 -25.57
C THR A 126 14.16 6.44 -25.29
N LYS A 127 14.88 7.57 -25.41
CA LYS A 127 16.33 7.59 -25.14
C LYS A 127 16.57 7.41 -23.63
N GLY A 128 17.45 6.46 -23.27
CA GLY A 128 17.74 6.13 -21.88
C GLY A 128 16.61 5.33 -21.20
N GLY A 129 16.44 5.58 -19.91
CA GLY A 129 15.52 4.88 -19.02
C GLY A 129 16.02 5.06 -17.59
N ASP A 130 15.14 4.84 -16.62
CA ASP A 130 15.48 4.92 -15.22
C ASP A 130 16.18 3.62 -14.77
N CYS A 131 17.18 3.77 -13.91
CA CYS A 131 17.93 2.66 -13.35
C CYS A 131 18.21 2.98 -11.89
N GLU A 132 17.69 2.15 -11.01
CA GLU A 132 17.78 2.27 -9.57
C GLU A 132 18.52 1.06 -9.01
N LEU A 133 19.45 1.30 -8.09
CA LEU A 133 20.17 0.25 -7.36
C LEU A 133 19.39 -0.04 -6.09
N LEU A 134 19.13 -1.32 -5.85
CA LEU A 134 18.45 -1.85 -4.67
C LEU A 134 19.52 -2.55 -3.83
N ASN A 135 19.69 -2.09 -2.58
CA ASN A 135 20.83 -2.45 -1.75
C ASN A 135 20.47 -3.38 -0.57
N ASP A 136 19.20 -3.68 -0.38
CA ASP A 136 18.72 -4.60 0.64
C ASP A 136 17.61 -5.52 0.10
N ASP A 137 17.42 -6.65 0.76
CA ASP A 137 16.48 -7.69 0.32
C ASP A 137 15.03 -7.21 0.32
N GLU A 138 14.67 -6.21 1.13
CA GLU A 138 13.31 -5.67 1.21
C GLU A 138 13.00 -4.81 -0.02
N ASP A 139 13.89 -3.90 -0.39
CA ASP A 139 13.80 -3.09 -1.61
C ASP A 139 13.75 -3.98 -2.87
N ILE A 140 14.55 -5.06 -2.89
CA ILE A 140 14.55 -6.05 -3.98
C ILE A 140 13.20 -6.78 -4.04
N HIS A 141 12.69 -7.22 -2.90
CA HIS A 141 11.43 -7.94 -2.81
C HIS A 141 10.24 -7.08 -3.26
N ASP A 142 10.15 -5.84 -2.76
CA ASP A 142 9.09 -4.90 -3.10
C ASP A 142 9.12 -4.55 -4.60
N ALA A 143 10.32 -4.38 -5.19
CA ALA A 143 10.46 -4.18 -6.62
C ALA A 143 10.02 -5.41 -7.44
N VAL A 144 10.32 -6.63 -6.99
CA VAL A 144 9.90 -7.88 -7.65
C VAL A 144 8.37 -8.03 -7.60
N ILE A 145 7.74 -7.74 -6.46
CA ILE A 145 6.27 -7.75 -6.33
C ILE A 145 5.66 -6.73 -7.29
N TYR A 146 6.14 -5.48 -7.27
CA TYR A 146 5.65 -4.44 -8.17
C TYR A 146 5.68 -4.85 -9.65
N VAL A 147 6.79 -5.45 -10.10
CA VAL A 147 6.93 -5.89 -11.50
C VAL A 147 6.10 -7.15 -11.79
N SER A 148 5.89 -8.03 -10.82
CA SER A 148 5.13 -9.28 -10.98
C SER A 148 3.62 -9.05 -10.94
N GLU A 149 3.09 -8.29 -9.97
CA GLU A 149 1.68 -7.86 -9.92
C GLU A 149 1.31 -7.03 -11.14
N ALA A 150 2.28 -6.32 -11.70
CA ALA A 150 2.10 -5.68 -12.97
C ALA A 150 1.71 -6.72 -14.06
N GLN A 151 2.42 -7.85 -14.17
CA GLN A 151 2.10 -8.88 -15.18
C GLN A 151 0.64 -9.36 -15.12
N GLU A 152 0.04 -9.46 -13.94
CA GLU A 152 -1.34 -9.94 -13.75
C GLU A 152 -2.41 -8.99 -14.35
N ARG A 153 -2.11 -7.70 -14.47
CA ARG A 153 -3.02 -6.70 -15.06
C ARG A 153 -3.04 -6.68 -16.60
N LYS A 154 -2.22 -7.49 -17.29
CA LYS A 154 -2.07 -7.49 -18.76
C LYS A 154 -3.39 -7.71 -19.55
N GLY A 155 -4.45 -8.18 -18.91
CA GLY A 155 -5.75 -8.43 -19.52
C GLY A 155 -6.77 -7.27 -19.52
N ARG A 156 -6.46 -6.09 -18.95
CA ARG A 156 -7.45 -5.00 -18.74
C ARG A 156 -7.03 -3.59 -19.19
N GLU A 157 -5.92 -3.42 -19.91
CA GLU A 157 -5.31 -2.09 -20.10
C GLU A 157 -6.01 -1.20 -21.16
N GLN A 158 -6.38 0.04 -20.76
CA GLN A 158 -6.58 1.18 -21.65
C GLN A 158 -5.25 1.97 -21.84
N PRO A 159 -5.08 2.75 -22.93
CA PRO A 159 -3.76 3.26 -23.35
C PRO A 159 -3.02 4.25 -22.42
N ASN A 160 -3.68 4.79 -21.38
CA ASN A 160 -3.21 6.00 -20.67
C ASN A 160 -3.32 5.97 -19.13
N GLU A 161 -3.33 4.82 -18.45
CA GLU A 161 -3.29 4.84 -16.98
C GLU A 161 -1.88 5.21 -16.43
N PRO A 162 -1.76 6.23 -15.57
CA PRO A 162 -0.51 6.52 -14.88
C PRO A 162 -0.23 5.53 -13.75
N THR A 163 0.96 4.93 -13.75
CA THR A 163 1.50 4.18 -12.63
C THR A 163 1.99 5.13 -11.53
N ALA A 164 1.17 5.38 -10.51
CA ALA A 164 1.45 6.28 -9.38
C ALA A 164 2.63 5.84 -8.47
N LEU A 165 3.16 4.63 -8.61
CA LEU A 165 4.19 4.10 -7.72
C LEU A 165 5.62 4.56 -8.07
N ALA A 166 5.89 4.94 -9.33
CA ALA A 166 7.23 5.38 -9.76
C ALA A 166 7.63 6.77 -9.22
N ALA A 167 6.69 7.54 -8.66
CA ALA A 167 6.97 8.86 -8.08
C ALA A 167 7.43 8.80 -6.62
N GLY A 168 7.08 7.74 -5.88
CA GLY A 168 7.35 7.63 -4.44
C GLY A 168 8.84 7.45 -4.12
N ILE A 169 9.56 6.67 -4.93
CA ILE A 169 10.97 6.36 -4.66
C ILE A 169 11.89 7.58 -4.95
N ALA A 170 11.48 8.48 -5.85
CA ALA A 170 12.24 9.67 -6.19
C ALA A 170 12.29 10.75 -5.07
N SER A 171 11.37 10.69 -4.10
CA SER A 171 11.23 11.70 -3.04
C SER A 171 12.29 11.60 -1.92
N ARG A 172 12.90 10.41 -1.70
CA ARG A 172 13.90 10.20 -0.63
C ARG A 172 15.28 10.84 -0.89
N ARG A 173 15.50 11.58 -1.98
CA ARG A 173 16.83 12.03 -2.47
C ARG A 173 17.35 13.38 -1.97
N SER A 174 16.86 13.92 -0.86
CA SER A 174 17.39 15.18 -0.30
C SER A 174 17.84 15.04 1.17
N ARG A 175 18.76 14.10 1.45
CA ARG A 175 19.70 14.21 2.58
C ARG A 175 20.63 12.99 2.59
N THR A 176 21.84 13.17 2.09
CA THR A 176 23.02 12.36 2.49
C THR A 176 24.27 13.09 2.01
N THR A 177 24.77 13.98 2.86
CA THR A 177 26.14 14.48 2.78
C THR A 177 27.05 13.49 3.51
N THR A 178 28.13 13.14 2.84
CA THR A 178 29.18 12.18 3.19
C THR A 178 29.89 12.45 4.52
N SER A 179 30.05 11.42 5.35
CA SER A 179 31.21 11.29 6.25
C SER A 179 31.60 9.81 6.42
N THR A 180 32.91 9.57 6.35
CA THR A 180 33.64 8.29 6.33
C THR A 180 33.59 7.57 7.70
N PRO A 181 33.62 6.22 7.78
CA PRO A 181 33.34 5.50 9.02
C PRO A 181 34.60 5.30 9.90
N ALA A 182 34.39 5.35 11.22
CA ALA A 182 35.28 4.77 12.22
C ALA A 182 34.49 3.71 13.02
N ALA A 183 35.19 2.65 13.42
CA ALA A 183 34.64 1.36 13.82
C ALA A 183 33.96 1.30 15.21
N SER A 184 33.11 0.27 15.33
CA SER A 184 32.67 -0.48 16.53
C SER A 184 31.72 0.17 17.54
N ALA A 185 30.51 -0.38 17.65
CA ALA A 185 30.00 -1.06 18.86
C ALA A 185 28.56 -1.56 18.61
N VAL A 186 28.30 -2.82 18.94
CA VAL A 186 26.95 -3.41 19.01
C VAL A 186 26.24 -2.80 20.21
N GLY A 187 25.12 -2.11 20.01
CA GLY A 187 24.38 -1.45 21.09
C GLY A 187 22.95 -1.09 20.70
N SER A 188 22.01 -1.41 21.59
CA SER A 188 20.57 -1.13 21.55
C SER A 188 20.20 0.23 20.93
N GLY A 189 19.33 0.23 19.93
CA GLY A 189 18.92 1.43 19.20
C GLY A 189 18.32 2.53 20.09
N ASN A 190 18.70 3.78 19.81
CA ASN A 190 18.28 4.99 20.50
C ASN A 190 16.74 5.15 20.48
N PRO A 191 16.05 5.24 21.65
CA PRO A 191 14.59 5.35 21.71
C PRO A 191 14.03 6.55 20.93
N ASN A 192 14.79 7.65 20.84
CA ASN A 192 14.35 8.83 20.10
C ASN A 192 14.25 8.57 18.57
N MET A 193 15.09 7.66 18.04
CA MET A 193 15.10 7.32 16.61
C MET A 193 13.94 6.37 16.25
N LYS A 194 13.61 5.42 17.15
CA LYS A 194 12.45 4.53 17.00
C LYS A 194 11.12 5.30 16.98
N ASN A 195 11.00 6.34 17.81
CA ASN A 195 9.80 7.17 17.85
C ASN A 195 9.61 7.93 16.52
N THR A 196 10.69 8.48 15.96
CA THR A 196 10.65 9.13 14.63
C THR A 196 10.26 8.16 13.51
N GLU A 197 10.75 6.92 13.54
CA GLU A 197 10.38 5.88 12.57
C GLU A 197 8.89 5.52 12.66
N LYS A 198 8.34 5.41 13.89
CA LYS A 198 6.92 5.11 14.13
C LYS A 198 6.01 6.25 13.66
N ILE A 199 6.36 7.50 13.93
CA ILE A 199 5.64 8.67 13.42
C ILE A 199 5.61 8.63 11.90
N HIS A 200 6.76 8.49 11.26
CA HIS A 200 6.84 8.46 9.80
C HIS A 200 6.03 7.30 9.19
N SER A 201 6.09 6.11 9.78
CA SER A 201 5.30 4.95 9.33
C SER A 201 3.80 5.19 9.46
N MET A 202 3.37 5.83 10.55
CA MET A 202 1.96 6.21 10.74
C MET A 202 1.52 7.27 9.73
N LEU A 203 2.33 8.30 9.48
CA LEU A 203 2.04 9.33 8.49
C LEU A 203 1.94 8.73 7.08
N GLU A 204 2.84 7.82 6.72
CA GLU A 204 2.79 7.13 5.44
C GLU A 204 1.50 6.29 5.30
N LEU A 205 1.08 5.61 6.38
CA LEU A 205 -0.21 4.93 6.42
C LEU A 205 -1.36 5.91 6.21
N SER A 206 -1.38 7.04 6.93
CA SER A 206 -2.40 8.08 6.82
C SER A 206 -2.51 8.65 5.41
N HIS A 207 -1.40 9.08 4.82
CA HIS A 207 -1.38 9.64 3.47
C HIS A 207 -1.81 8.61 2.43
N PHE A 208 -1.46 7.34 2.63
CA PHE A 208 -1.91 6.28 1.73
C PHE A 208 -3.43 6.10 1.77
N ILE A 209 -4.02 6.02 2.96
CA ILE A 209 -5.47 5.81 3.09
C ILE A 209 -6.28 7.07 2.78
N GLY A 210 -5.70 8.26 2.99
CA GLY A 210 -6.35 9.55 2.77
C GLY A 210 -6.32 10.03 1.31
N GLN A 211 -5.65 9.34 0.39
CA GLN A 211 -5.65 9.70 -1.02
C GLN A 211 -7.07 9.69 -1.60
N GLU A 212 -7.56 10.85 -2.04
CA GLU A 212 -8.95 11.06 -2.48
C GLU A 212 -9.42 9.99 -3.48
N HIS A 213 -8.60 9.68 -4.50
CA HIS A 213 -8.94 8.71 -5.55
C HIS A 213 -9.15 7.26 -5.10
N ARG A 214 -8.93 6.96 -3.81
CA ARG A 214 -9.13 5.61 -3.25
C ARG A 214 -10.50 5.44 -2.61
N ASP A 215 -11.24 6.51 -2.38
CA ASP A 215 -12.57 6.48 -1.75
C ASP A 215 -12.59 5.71 -0.40
N LEU A 216 -11.49 5.82 0.35
CA LEU A 216 -11.35 5.23 1.69
C LEU A 216 -11.72 6.26 2.76
N ALA A 217 -11.26 7.50 2.62
CA ALA A 217 -11.69 8.65 3.42
C ALA A 217 -11.70 9.89 2.52
N ILE A 218 -12.74 10.73 2.63
CA ILE A 218 -12.95 11.91 1.77
C ILE A 218 -12.67 13.21 2.52
N LEU A 219 -13.07 13.30 3.78
CA LEU A 219 -12.98 14.52 4.61
C LEU A 219 -12.05 14.31 5.82
N GLY A 220 -12.32 15.01 6.93
CA GLY A 220 -11.64 14.81 8.22
C GLY A 220 -12.01 13.52 8.95
N GLU A 221 -12.74 12.62 8.29
CA GLU A 221 -13.08 11.27 8.76
C GLU A 221 -11.88 10.33 8.72
N GLY A 222 -12.02 9.16 9.34
CA GLY A 222 -10.97 8.16 9.39
C GLY A 222 -9.76 8.57 10.25
N ASN A 223 -9.07 7.55 10.74
CA ASN A 223 -8.09 7.68 11.80
C ASN A 223 -6.99 6.63 11.63
N THR A 224 -5.77 6.98 12.03
CA THR A 224 -4.67 6.02 12.13
C THR A 224 -4.03 6.13 13.50
N SER A 225 -3.46 5.01 13.94
CA SER A 225 -2.63 4.97 15.14
C SER A 225 -1.46 4.01 14.96
N ALA A 226 -0.41 4.21 15.75
CA ALA A 226 0.75 3.33 15.81
C ALA A 226 1.23 3.18 17.26
N LYS A 227 1.50 1.94 17.69
CA LYS A 227 2.11 1.67 18.99
C LYS A 227 3.56 2.16 19.00
N ILE A 228 3.94 2.91 20.02
CA ILE A 228 5.33 3.37 20.24
C ILE A 228 6.04 2.32 21.10
N ASP A 229 5.47 2.05 22.28
CA ASP A 229 5.95 1.11 23.28
C ASP A 229 4.76 0.59 24.11
N ASP A 230 5.02 -0.08 25.23
CA ASP A 230 3.98 -0.66 26.08
C ASP A 230 3.19 0.38 26.90
N GLU A 231 3.67 1.62 26.98
CA GLU A 231 3.04 2.70 27.74
C GLU A 231 2.34 3.73 26.84
N THR A 232 2.81 3.88 25.60
CA THR A 232 2.41 4.98 24.72
C THR A 232 2.15 4.57 23.26
N PHE A 233 1.29 5.36 22.60
CA PHE A 233 0.96 5.22 21.18
C PHE A 233 0.69 6.57 20.52
N LEU A 234 0.74 6.60 19.19
CA LEU A 234 0.39 7.78 18.38
C LEU A 234 -1.02 7.63 17.83
N VAL A 235 -1.77 8.71 17.75
CA VAL A 235 -3.08 8.77 17.10
C VAL A 235 -3.30 10.09 16.37
N LYS A 236 -4.11 10.06 15.30
CA LYS A 236 -4.51 11.26 14.57
C LYS A 236 -5.18 12.29 15.50
N ALA A 237 -4.77 13.55 15.40
CA ALA A 237 -5.46 14.68 16.02
C ALA A 237 -6.89 14.83 15.48
N SER A 238 -7.79 15.32 16.34
CA SER A 238 -9.16 15.65 15.94
C SER A 238 -9.19 16.81 14.94
N GLY A 239 -10.04 16.71 13.91
CA GLY A 239 -10.21 17.75 12.89
C GLY A 239 -9.15 17.78 11.77
N SER A 240 -8.11 16.93 11.84
CA SER A 240 -7.09 16.83 10.79
C SER A 240 -7.48 15.83 9.70
N CYS A 241 -7.06 16.08 8.45
CA CYS A 241 -7.30 15.18 7.32
C CYS A 241 -6.17 14.16 7.19
N LEU A 242 -6.50 12.90 6.86
CA LEU A 242 -5.52 11.83 6.67
C LEU A 242 -4.55 12.13 5.51
N GLU A 243 -5.01 12.79 4.45
CA GLU A 243 -4.19 13.12 3.27
C GLU A 243 -3.09 14.15 3.58
N SER A 244 -3.40 15.13 4.44
CA SER A 244 -2.53 16.27 4.74
C SER A 244 -1.90 16.22 6.13
N LEU A 245 -2.02 15.08 6.82
CA LEU A 245 -1.59 14.89 8.19
C LEU A 245 -0.09 15.23 8.36
N GLY A 246 0.24 16.18 9.23
CA GLY A 246 1.61 16.52 9.59
C GLY A 246 2.10 15.84 10.87
N GLU A 247 3.38 16.00 11.21
CA GLU A 247 3.94 15.49 12.46
C GLU A 247 3.22 16.06 13.70
N ASP A 248 2.86 17.35 13.68
CA ASP A 248 2.12 18.02 14.76
C ASP A 248 0.66 17.53 14.91
N ASP A 249 0.17 16.73 13.95
CA ASP A 249 -1.13 16.06 14.02
C ASP A 249 -1.04 14.62 14.54
N ALA A 250 0.16 14.09 14.78
CA ALA A 250 0.37 12.79 15.40
C ALA A 250 0.51 12.96 16.93
N VAL A 251 -0.59 12.75 17.65
CA VAL A 251 -0.67 12.97 19.09
C VAL A 251 -0.21 11.72 19.83
N ALA A 252 0.85 11.83 20.64
CA ALA A 252 1.28 10.76 21.52
C ALA A 252 0.37 10.70 22.76
N CYS A 253 -0.20 9.53 23.04
CA CYS A 253 -1.13 9.25 24.12
C CYS A 253 -0.65 8.10 25.00
N ARG A 254 -1.05 8.09 26.27
CA ARG A 254 -0.77 7.02 27.24
C ARG A 254 -1.90 6.01 27.30
N PHE A 255 -1.58 4.72 27.34
CA PHE A 255 -2.58 3.65 27.49
C PHE A 255 -3.27 3.68 28.85
N ASP A 256 -2.51 3.92 29.93
CA ASP A 256 -2.98 3.83 31.31
C ASP A 256 -4.09 4.84 31.66
N THR A 257 -4.12 5.98 30.97
CA THR A 257 -5.15 7.01 31.15
C THR A 257 -6.46 6.64 30.46
N LEU A 258 -6.41 5.82 29.41
CA LEU A 258 -7.55 5.52 28.55
C LEU A 258 -8.17 4.15 28.81
N LEU A 259 -7.35 3.09 28.90
CA LEU A 259 -7.86 1.71 29.01
C LEU A 259 -8.81 1.49 30.19
N PRO A 260 -8.60 2.07 31.40
CA PRO A 260 -9.53 1.91 32.51
C PRO A 260 -10.95 2.41 32.22
N MET A 261 -11.09 3.41 31.33
CA MET A 261 -12.40 3.96 30.97
C MET A 261 -13.31 2.91 30.34
N LEU A 262 -12.76 1.87 29.71
CA LEU A 262 -13.56 0.81 29.09
C LEU A 262 -14.37 0.00 30.11
N ASP A 263 -13.96 -0.02 31.39
CA ASP A 263 -14.64 -0.73 32.47
C ASP A 263 -15.62 0.14 33.26
N GLU A 264 -15.67 1.44 32.96
CA GLU A 264 -16.53 2.42 33.61
C GLU A 264 -17.86 2.56 32.84
N ASN A 265 -18.96 2.73 33.58
CA ASN A 265 -20.29 3.02 33.03
C ASN A 265 -20.74 4.42 33.48
N ASP A 266 -21.64 5.03 32.73
CA ASP A 266 -22.29 6.31 33.06
C ASP A 266 -21.31 7.50 33.25
N ILE A 267 -20.17 7.50 32.56
CA ILE A 267 -19.27 8.65 32.50
C ILE A 267 -19.90 9.75 31.65
N SER A 268 -19.84 11.00 32.11
CA SER A 268 -20.31 12.16 31.34
C SER A 268 -19.40 12.46 30.14
N ASP A 269 -19.96 13.05 29.08
CA ASP A 269 -19.19 13.47 27.90
C ASP A 269 -18.03 14.41 28.25
N GLN A 270 -18.22 15.29 29.24
CA GLN A 270 -17.18 16.20 29.71
C GLN A 270 -16.02 15.44 30.37
N GLU A 271 -16.31 14.42 31.18
CA GLU A 271 -15.27 13.62 31.82
C GLU A 271 -14.51 12.74 30.80
N ILE A 272 -15.20 12.23 29.77
CA ILE A 272 -14.56 11.58 28.63
C ILE A 272 -13.62 12.54 27.91
N GLU A 273 -14.08 13.77 27.65
CA GLU A 273 -13.27 14.81 27.02
C GLU A 273 -12.05 15.18 27.85
N ASP A 274 -12.20 15.33 29.16
CA ASP A 274 -11.12 15.63 30.09
C ASP A 274 -10.07 14.50 30.11
N ARG A 275 -10.49 13.23 30.12
CA ARG A 275 -9.58 12.08 30.04
C ARG A 275 -8.85 12.01 28.69
N LEU A 276 -9.54 12.28 27.58
CA LEU A 276 -8.92 12.36 26.24
C LEU A 276 -7.88 13.50 26.16
N LEU A 277 -8.11 14.63 26.84
CA LEU A 277 -7.12 15.70 26.91
C LEU A 277 -5.96 15.35 27.84
N ALA A 278 -6.24 14.64 28.95
CA ALA A 278 -5.23 14.23 29.92
C ALA A 278 -4.32 13.09 29.42
N CYS A 279 -4.78 12.27 28.46
CA CYS A 279 -3.99 11.15 27.96
C CYS A 279 -2.77 11.57 27.13
N ARG A 280 -2.69 12.84 26.69
CA ARG A 280 -1.57 13.36 25.89
C ARG A 280 -0.27 13.31 26.68
N VAL A 281 0.78 12.81 26.05
CA VAL A 281 2.14 12.82 26.62
C VAL A 281 2.66 14.26 26.73
N ASP A 282 2.41 15.09 25.70
CA ASP A 282 2.62 16.54 25.73
C ASP A 282 1.27 17.26 25.94
N PRO A 283 1.08 17.95 27.08
CA PRO A 283 -0.15 18.70 27.36
C PRO A 283 -0.47 19.79 26.33
N ASN A 284 0.53 20.27 25.57
CA ASN A 284 0.35 21.29 24.53
C ASN A 284 0.02 20.70 23.16
N ALA A 285 0.09 19.37 22.98
CA ALA A 285 -0.26 18.73 21.73
C ALA A 285 -1.74 18.92 21.40
N LYS A 286 -2.12 18.76 20.12
CA LYS A 286 -3.52 18.86 19.69
C LYS A 286 -4.42 17.85 20.42
N LYS A 287 -5.71 18.13 20.50
CA LYS A 287 -6.70 17.19 21.02
C LYS A 287 -6.68 15.91 20.16
N PRO A 288 -6.51 14.71 20.73
CA PRO A 288 -6.58 13.46 19.98
C PRO A 288 -8.02 13.22 19.51
N SER A 289 -8.22 12.34 18.53
CA SER A 289 -9.57 12.04 18.02
C SER A 289 -10.49 11.46 19.10
N VAL A 290 -11.81 11.62 18.92
CA VAL A 290 -12.85 11.00 19.76
C VAL A 290 -12.78 9.46 19.76
N GLU A 291 -12.20 8.90 18.71
CA GLU A 291 -12.05 7.46 18.49
C GLU A 291 -10.79 6.85 19.15
N THR A 292 -9.99 7.68 19.82
CA THR A 292 -8.70 7.28 20.41
C THR A 292 -8.82 6.10 21.38
N LEU A 293 -9.97 5.94 22.04
CA LEU A 293 -10.18 4.88 23.02
C LEU A 293 -10.18 3.48 22.39
N PHE A 294 -10.88 3.25 21.27
CA PHE A 294 -10.79 1.94 20.60
C PHE A 294 -9.42 1.72 19.97
N HIS A 295 -8.73 2.77 19.52
CA HIS A 295 -7.36 2.65 19.04
C HIS A 295 -6.42 2.18 20.16
N ALA A 296 -6.57 2.72 21.38
CA ALA A 296 -5.82 2.29 22.55
C ALA A 296 -6.06 0.80 22.85
N TYR A 297 -7.33 0.38 22.88
CA TYR A 297 -7.68 -1.02 23.08
C TYR A 297 -7.07 -1.93 21.99
N LEU A 298 -7.27 -1.62 20.71
CA LEU A 298 -6.81 -2.47 19.62
C LEU A 298 -5.28 -2.58 19.56
N LEU A 299 -4.56 -1.50 19.84
CA LEU A 299 -3.09 -1.51 19.92
C LEU A 299 -2.56 -2.25 21.17
N SER A 300 -3.39 -2.46 22.19
CA SER A 300 -3.03 -3.29 23.35
C SER A 300 -3.05 -4.79 23.05
N LEU A 301 -3.70 -5.20 21.94
CA LEU A 301 -3.81 -6.59 21.56
C LEU A 301 -2.46 -7.15 21.08
N PRO A 302 -2.15 -8.44 21.36
CA PRO A 302 -0.91 -9.06 20.91
C PRO A 302 -0.74 -8.99 19.38
N GLY A 303 0.44 -8.55 18.94
CA GLY A 303 0.81 -8.49 17.53
C GLY A 303 0.22 -7.32 16.75
N VAL A 304 -0.51 -6.40 17.40
CA VAL A 304 -1.06 -5.20 16.77
C VAL A 304 -0.16 -4.01 17.05
N GLU A 305 0.34 -3.40 15.98
CA GLU A 305 1.25 -2.25 16.05
C GLU A 305 0.70 -1.02 15.31
N PHE A 306 -0.24 -1.24 14.39
CA PHE A 306 -0.89 -0.21 13.58
C PHE A 306 -2.38 -0.49 13.47
N VAL A 307 -3.17 0.59 13.47
CA VAL A 307 -4.62 0.57 13.25
C VAL A 307 -4.97 1.63 12.22
N GLY A 308 -5.82 1.27 11.26
CA GLY A 308 -6.41 2.20 10.30
C GLY A 308 -7.92 2.08 10.31
N HIS A 309 -8.61 3.18 10.59
CA HIS A 309 -10.05 3.33 10.50
C HIS A 309 -10.41 4.23 9.32
N THR A 310 -11.38 3.82 8.50
CA THR A 310 -11.81 4.57 7.32
C THR A 310 -13.32 4.46 7.10
N HIS A 311 -13.86 5.36 6.29
CA HIS A 311 -15.29 5.47 5.97
C HIS A 311 -15.51 5.08 4.51
N SER A 312 -14.90 3.98 4.11
CA SER A 312 -14.80 3.64 2.69
C SER A 312 -16.17 3.54 2.01
N ILE A 313 -16.34 4.25 0.89
CA ILE A 313 -17.62 4.34 0.18
C ILE A 313 -18.15 2.95 -0.17
N ALA A 314 -17.31 2.09 -0.77
CA ALA A 314 -17.72 0.76 -1.20
C ALA A 314 -18.16 -0.12 -0.01
N VAL A 315 -17.43 -0.04 1.10
CA VAL A 315 -17.75 -0.81 2.31
C VAL A 315 -19.05 -0.28 2.93
N ASN A 316 -19.20 1.04 3.04
CA ASN A 316 -20.39 1.68 3.59
C ASN A 316 -21.66 1.45 2.75
N GLN A 317 -21.55 1.23 1.43
CA GLN A 317 -22.70 0.77 0.62
C GLN A 317 -23.34 -0.50 1.19
N ILE A 318 -22.55 -1.38 1.81
CA ILE A 318 -23.02 -2.61 2.42
C ILE A 318 -23.34 -2.42 3.90
N LEU A 319 -22.50 -1.69 4.64
CA LEU A 319 -22.70 -1.47 6.08
C LEU A 319 -23.94 -0.63 6.38
N CYS A 320 -24.42 0.15 5.41
CA CYS A 320 -25.71 0.87 5.46
C CYS A 320 -26.89 0.05 4.91
N SER A 321 -26.78 -1.28 4.89
CA SER A 321 -27.81 -2.20 4.38
C SER A 321 -28.09 -3.36 5.33
N THR A 322 -29.14 -4.14 5.03
CA THR A 322 -29.48 -5.38 5.74
C THR A 322 -28.48 -6.53 5.50
N HIS A 323 -27.45 -6.31 4.67
CA HIS A 323 -26.45 -7.30 4.32
C HIS A 323 -25.13 -7.18 5.11
N ALA A 324 -25.00 -6.18 5.99
CA ALA A 324 -23.76 -5.87 6.71
C ALA A 324 -23.15 -7.07 7.44
N GLU A 325 -23.95 -7.77 8.25
CA GLU A 325 -23.48 -8.93 9.02
C GLU A 325 -23.09 -10.10 8.11
N LYS A 326 -23.83 -10.33 7.02
CA LYS A 326 -23.50 -11.38 6.04
C LYS A 326 -22.15 -11.10 5.37
N PHE A 327 -21.90 -9.84 4.99
CA PHE A 327 -20.62 -9.44 4.42
C PHE A 327 -19.46 -9.62 5.42
N ALA A 328 -19.68 -9.30 6.69
CA ALA A 328 -18.67 -9.48 7.72
C ALA A 328 -18.30 -10.95 7.96
N THR A 329 -19.30 -11.82 7.98
CA THR A 329 -19.18 -13.20 8.45
C THR A 329 -18.92 -14.24 7.36
N ASN A 330 -18.92 -13.85 6.08
CA ASN A 330 -18.72 -14.75 4.94
C ASN A 330 -17.60 -14.22 4.02
N ARG A 331 -17.12 -15.09 3.12
CA ARG A 331 -16.08 -14.75 2.13
C ARG A 331 -16.53 -15.08 0.72
N LEU A 332 -16.17 -14.23 -0.22
CA LEU A 332 -16.57 -14.30 -1.63
C LEU A 332 -15.51 -14.99 -2.50
N PHE A 333 -14.22 -14.76 -2.21
CA PHE A 333 -13.12 -15.27 -3.03
C PHE A 333 -11.82 -15.48 -2.21
N PRO A 334 -10.88 -16.30 -2.70
CA PRO A 334 -9.70 -16.69 -1.93
C PRO A 334 -8.85 -15.53 -1.40
N ASP A 335 -8.54 -14.52 -2.23
CA ASP A 335 -7.69 -13.40 -1.78
C ASP A 335 -8.32 -12.59 -0.64
N GLU A 336 -9.65 -12.61 -0.51
CA GLU A 336 -10.34 -12.01 0.64
C GLU A 336 -10.02 -12.76 1.92
N VAL A 337 -9.99 -14.09 1.88
CA VAL A 337 -9.56 -14.93 3.01
C VAL A 337 -8.12 -14.61 3.37
N VAL A 338 -7.25 -14.49 2.36
CA VAL A 338 -5.81 -14.22 2.53
C VAL A 338 -5.54 -12.90 3.23
N CYS A 339 -6.23 -11.82 2.87
CA CYS A 339 -5.95 -10.49 3.43
C CYS A 339 -6.83 -10.17 4.65
N CYS A 340 -8.10 -10.57 4.63
CA CYS A 340 -9.09 -10.19 5.65
C CYS A 340 -9.36 -11.29 6.70
N GLY A 341 -8.70 -12.45 6.59
CA GLY A 341 -8.97 -13.62 7.42
C GLY A 341 -10.25 -14.35 7.02
N THR A 342 -10.61 -15.41 7.75
CA THR A 342 -11.79 -16.24 7.44
C THR A 342 -13.11 -15.51 7.71
N ARG A 343 -13.15 -14.64 8.73
CA ARG A 343 -14.29 -13.82 9.12
C ARG A 343 -13.82 -12.47 9.66
N SER A 344 -14.68 -11.46 9.61
CA SER A 344 -14.46 -10.13 10.19
C SER A 344 -15.30 -9.99 11.45
N VAL A 345 -14.86 -9.15 12.38
CA VAL A 345 -15.73 -8.74 13.50
C VAL A 345 -16.84 -7.84 12.96
N PHE A 346 -18.08 -8.10 13.36
CA PHE A 346 -19.21 -7.22 13.09
C PHE A 346 -19.64 -6.51 14.37
N VAL A 347 -19.76 -5.18 14.29
CA VAL A 347 -20.25 -4.32 15.36
C VAL A 347 -21.54 -3.66 14.87
N PRO A 348 -22.69 -3.94 15.52
CA PRO A 348 -23.94 -3.22 15.26
C PRO A 348 -23.77 -1.71 15.49
N TYR A 349 -24.70 -0.91 14.98
CA TYR A 349 -24.63 0.54 15.17
C TYR A 349 -24.63 0.90 16.66
N VAL A 350 -23.62 1.66 17.05
CA VAL A 350 -23.45 2.27 18.38
C VAL A 350 -22.86 3.65 18.15
N ASP A 351 -23.32 4.64 18.91
CA ASP A 351 -22.81 6.00 18.79
C ASP A 351 -21.29 6.04 19.08
N PRO A 352 -20.50 6.79 18.27
CA PRO A 352 -19.06 6.90 18.45
C PRO A 352 -18.64 7.40 19.84
N GLY A 353 -17.51 6.90 20.34
CA GLY A 353 -16.96 7.27 21.65
C GLY A 353 -16.78 6.07 22.56
N LEU A 354 -17.06 6.24 23.86
CA LEU A 354 -16.86 5.20 24.88
C LEU A 354 -17.71 3.96 24.62
N ALA A 355 -19.02 4.14 24.37
CA ALA A 355 -19.93 3.02 24.13
C ALA A 355 -19.50 2.16 22.93
N LEU A 356 -19.16 2.79 21.80
CA LEU A 356 -18.63 2.08 20.64
C LEU A 356 -17.34 1.33 20.98
N SER A 357 -16.43 1.93 21.75
CA SER A 357 -15.16 1.31 22.14
C SER A 357 -15.38 0.07 23.03
N GLN A 358 -16.35 0.12 23.94
CA GLN A 358 -16.75 -1.02 24.76
C GLN A 358 -17.31 -2.17 23.92
N VAL A 359 -18.19 -1.88 22.96
CA VAL A 359 -18.75 -2.90 22.07
C VAL A 359 -17.68 -3.47 21.13
N ILE A 360 -16.77 -2.64 20.61
CA ILE A 360 -15.61 -3.12 19.84
C ILE A 360 -14.78 -4.10 20.68
N ARG A 361 -14.51 -3.78 21.96
CA ARG A 361 -13.81 -4.69 22.87
C ARG A 361 -14.54 -6.02 23.01
N GLU A 362 -15.80 -5.99 23.42
CA GLU A 362 -16.62 -7.19 23.61
C GLU A 362 -16.63 -8.10 22.37
N LYS A 363 -16.92 -7.53 21.18
CA LYS A 363 -17.01 -8.31 19.94
C LYS A 363 -15.64 -8.84 19.48
N THR A 364 -14.58 -8.08 19.72
CA THR A 364 -13.21 -8.51 19.38
C THR A 364 -12.75 -9.64 20.28
N GLU A 365 -13.00 -9.56 21.59
CA GLU A 365 -12.66 -10.62 22.54
C GLU A 365 -13.45 -11.91 22.25
N ALA A 366 -14.75 -11.79 21.96
CA ALA A 366 -15.58 -12.91 21.53
C ALA A 366 -15.01 -13.58 20.27
N PHE A 367 -14.61 -12.79 19.27
CA PHE A 367 -13.96 -13.30 18.05
C PHE A 367 -12.65 -14.01 18.37
N ILE A 368 -11.78 -13.44 19.21
CA ILE A 368 -10.50 -14.06 19.56
C ILE A 368 -10.73 -15.40 20.27
N ASN A 369 -11.72 -15.47 21.17
CA ASN A 369 -12.07 -16.70 21.88
C ASN A 369 -12.62 -17.78 20.93
N GLU A 370 -13.41 -17.41 19.92
CA GLU A 370 -13.97 -18.33 18.93
C GLU A 370 -12.93 -18.79 17.91
N MET A 371 -12.13 -17.85 17.38
CA MET A 371 -11.25 -18.07 16.23
C MET A 371 -9.80 -18.40 16.61
N GLY A 372 -9.40 -18.17 17.87
CA GLY A 372 -8.03 -18.38 18.34
C GLY A 372 -7.00 -17.39 17.78
N SER A 373 -7.44 -16.30 17.15
CA SER A 373 -6.56 -15.29 16.54
C SER A 373 -7.19 -13.90 16.55
N THR A 374 -6.34 -12.86 16.57
CA THR A 374 -6.75 -11.46 16.45
C THR A 374 -7.39 -11.21 15.07
N PRO A 375 -8.52 -10.48 14.98
CA PRO A 375 -9.12 -10.16 13.69
C PRO A 375 -8.23 -9.24 12.86
N ARG A 376 -8.38 -9.25 11.53
CA ARG A 376 -7.72 -8.28 10.64
C ARG A 376 -8.62 -7.12 10.24
N VAL A 377 -9.94 -7.36 10.27
CA VAL A 377 -10.97 -6.41 9.85
C VAL A 377 -12.09 -6.41 10.88
N ILE A 378 -12.51 -5.22 11.29
CA ILE A 378 -13.69 -4.96 12.12
C ILE A 378 -14.60 -4.04 11.31
N LEU A 379 -15.88 -4.38 11.19
CA LEU A 379 -16.87 -3.65 10.42
C LEU A 379 -17.92 -3.04 11.34
N LEU A 380 -18.12 -1.73 11.22
CA LEU A 380 -19.01 -0.93 12.05
C LEU A 380 -20.26 -0.54 11.26
N GLN A 381 -21.41 -1.09 11.62
CA GLN A 381 -22.66 -0.84 10.89
C GLN A 381 -22.99 0.66 10.84
N ASN A 382 -23.41 1.15 9.67
CA ASN A 382 -23.67 2.57 9.39
C ASN A 382 -22.51 3.53 9.72
N HIS A 383 -21.27 3.06 9.73
CA HIS A 383 -20.12 3.89 10.14
C HIS A 383 -18.91 3.67 9.22
N GLY A 384 -18.28 2.50 9.24
CA GLY A 384 -17.04 2.29 8.50
C GLY A 384 -16.34 0.98 8.84
N LEU A 385 -15.04 0.92 8.55
CA LEU A 385 -14.22 -0.25 8.86
C LEU A 385 -12.96 0.13 9.62
N ILE A 386 -12.46 -0.81 10.41
CA ILE A 386 -11.18 -0.75 11.08
C ILE A 386 -10.35 -1.95 10.61
N THR A 387 -9.09 -1.70 10.30
CA THR A 387 -8.10 -2.72 9.95
C THR A 387 -6.90 -2.62 10.88
N ILE A 388 -6.39 -3.76 11.32
CA ILE A 388 -5.34 -3.85 12.33
C ILE A 388 -4.24 -4.81 11.88
N GLY A 389 -3.00 -4.55 12.30
CA GLY A 389 -1.89 -5.43 11.97
C GLY A 389 -0.56 -5.00 12.58
N LYS A 390 0.45 -5.84 12.36
CA LYS A 390 1.82 -5.61 12.85
C LYS A 390 2.59 -4.57 12.03
N THR A 391 2.22 -4.38 10.78
CA THR A 391 2.89 -3.45 9.86
C THR A 391 1.87 -2.53 9.18
N PRO A 392 2.28 -1.35 8.70
CA PRO A 392 1.42 -0.52 7.85
C PRO A 392 0.97 -1.27 6.59
N GLY A 393 1.82 -2.15 6.05
CA GLY A 393 1.50 -2.99 4.90
C GLY A 393 0.31 -3.91 5.16
N ALA A 394 0.29 -4.57 6.32
CA ALA A 394 -0.82 -5.44 6.72
C ALA A 394 -2.16 -4.69 6.77
N VAL A 395 -2.16 -3.50 7.40
CA VAL A 395 -3.33 -2.62 7.49
C VAL A 395 -3.80 -2.20 6.10
N LYS A 396 -2.88 -1.74 5.24
CA LYS A 396 -3.20 -1.34 3.84
C LYS A 396 -3.79 -2.51 3.04
N ALA A 397 -3.20 -3.70 3.15
CA ALA A 397 -3.64 -4.88 2.40
C ALA A 397 -5.05 -5.33 2.82
N ALA A 398 -5.32 -5.42 4.11
CA ALA A 398 -6.65 -5.74 4.63
C ALA A 398 -7.69 -4.68 4.21
N MET A 399 -7.33 -3.39 4.29
CA MET A 399 -8.22 -2.28 3.94
C MET A 399 -8.61 -2.30 2.46
N LEU A 400 -7.62 -2.40 1.57
CA LEU A 400 -7.87 -2.46 0.13
C LEU A 400 -8.62 -3.72 -0.28
N MET A 401 -8.35 -4.85 0.37
CA MET A 401 -9.08 -6.08 0.08
C MET A 401 -10.53 -6.01 0.56
N ALA A 402 -10.79 -5.46 1.75
CA ALA A 402 -12.16 -5.24 2.24
C ALA A 402 -12.93 -4.28 1.30
N HIS A 403 -12.30 -3.21 0.84
CA HIS A 403 -12.86 -2.30 -0.16
C HIS A 403 -13.20 -3.02 -1.48
N LYS A 404 -12.25 -3.79 -2.03
CA LYS A 404 -12.46 -4.59 -3.26
C LYS A 404 -13.57 -5.62 -3.08
N ALA A 405 -13.59 -6.33 -1.94
CA ALA A 405 -14.62 -7.32 -1.63
C ALA A 405 -16.00 -6.67 -1.59
N ALA A 406 -16.10 -5.47 -1.03
CA ALA A 406 -17.35 -4.73 -1.01
C ALA A 406 -17.84 -4.33 -2.41
N GLN A 407 -16.95 -3.85 -3.29
CA GLN A 407 -17.30 -3.56 -4.69
C GLN A 407 -17.82 -4.81 -5.41
N ILE A 408 -17.17 -5.96 -5.21
CA ILE A 408 -17.59 -7.25 -5.78
C ILE A 408 -18.95 -7.68 -5.22
N PHE A 409 -19.16 -7.53 -3.91
CA PHE A 409 -20.43 -7.86 -3.26
C PHE A 409 -21.58 -7.06 -3.85
N VAL A 410 -21.43 -5.74 -3.99
CA VAL A 410 -22.46 -4.85 -4.56
C VAL A 410 -22.74 -5.19 -6.03
N GLY A 411 -21.68 -5.49 -6.80
CA GLY A 411 -21.81 -6.00 -8.17
C GLY A 411 -22.60 -7.32 -8.23
N ALA A 412 -22.28 -8.27 -7.35
CA ALA A 412 -22.99 -9.55 -7.27
C ALA A 412 -24.44 -9.39 -6.83
N ALA A 413 -24.73 -8.49 -5.88
CA ALA A 413 -26.08 -8.15 -5.47
C ALA A 413 -26.95 -7.67 -6.64
N SER A 414 -26.36 -6.92 -7.57
CA SER A 414 -27.03 -6.47 -8.79
C SER A 414 -27.31 -7.59 -9.80
N LEU A 415 -26.69 -8.76 -9.62
CA LEU A 415 -26.80 -9.94 -10.49
C LEU A 415 -27.55 -11.11 -9.82
N GLY A 416 -28.30 -10.86 -8.74
CA GLY A 416 -29.09 -11.87 -8.04
C GLY A 416 -28.56 -12.25 -6.65
N GLY A 417 -27.46 -11.65 -6.20
CA GLY A 417 -26.91 -11.86 -4.86
C GLY A 417 -25.49 -12.41 -4.88
N PRO A 418 -24.71 -12.16 -3.80
CA PRO A 418 -23.42 -12.82 -3.61
C PRO A 418 -23.59 -14.33 -3.44
N VAL A 419 -22.69 -15.10 -4.06
CA VAL A 419 -22.50 -16.52 -3.76
C VAL A 419 -21.23 -16.63 -2.92
N PHE A 420 -21.38 -17.07 -1.67
CA PHE A 420 -20.26 -17.20 -0.74
C PHE A 420 -19.54 -18.53 -0.93
N MET A 421 -18.26 -18.53 -0.57
CA MET A 421 -17.47 -19.75 -0.44
C MET A 421 -18.03 -20.60 0.72
N SER A 422 -17.84 -21.92 0.63
CA SER A 422 -18.16 -22.81 1.75
C SER A 422 -17.14 -22.65 2.89
N ASP A 423 -17.56 -22.87 4.13
CA ASP A 423 -16.66 -22.84 5.29
C ASP A 423 -15.45 -23.76 5.10
N ALA A 424 -15.66 -24.95 4.52
CA ALA A 424 -14.60 -25.91 4.22
C ALA A 424 -13.55 -25.35 3.24
N ASP A 425 -13.96 -24.57 2.23
CA ASP A 425 -13.01 -23.93 1.31
C ASP A 425 -12.27 -22.77 1.96
N VAL A 426 -12.97 -21.98 2.78
CA VAL A 426 -12.38 -20.87 3.55
C VAL A 426 -11.31 -21.41 4.50
N ASP A 427 -11.63 -22.45 5.28
CA ASP A 427 -10.71 -23.10 6.21
C ASP A 427 -9.51 -23.72 5.49
N ARG A 428 -9.75 -24.38 4.35
CA ARG A 428 -8.68 -24.96 3.54
C ARG A 428 -7.70 -23.90 3.01
N ILE A 429 -8.20 -22.70 2.67
CA ILE A 429 -7.36 -21.59 2.22
C ILE A 429 -6.58 -21.01 3.39
N ALA A 430 -7.23 -20.75 4.53
CA ALA A 430 -6.57 -20.18 5.70
C ALA A 430 -5.44 -21.05 6.25
N ASN A 431 -5.58 -22.39 6.15
CA ASN A 431 -4.62 -23.35 6.69
C ASN A 431 -3.59 -23.87 5.67
N ARG A 432 -3.54 -23.30 4.46
CA ARG A 432 -2.65 -23.78 3.40
C ARG A 432 -1.18 -23.42 3.71
N ILE A 433 -0.24 -24.31 3.39
CA ILE A 433 1.20 -24.07 3.67
C ILE A 433 1.75 -22.93 2.79
N ASP A 434 1.26 -22.82 1.55
CA ASP A 434 1.51 -21.71 0.62
C ASP A 434 0.88 -20.38 1.08
N GLU A 435 -0.12 -20.43 1.96
CA GLU A 435 -0.77 -19.24 2.50
C GLU A 435 0.12 -18.52 3.51
N HIS A 436 0.86 -19.25 4.35
CA HIS A 436 1.88 -18.65 5.21
C HIS A 436 2.98 -17.94 4.39
N TYR A 437 3.29 -18.47 3.19
CA TYR A 437 4.22 -17.82 2.27
C TYR A 437 3.61 -16.55 1.65
N ARG A 438 2.33 -16.56 1.27
CA ARG A 438 1.60 -15.39 0.74
C ARG A 438 1.40 -14.30 1.78
N GLN A 439 1.04 -14.65 3.01
CA GLN A 439 0.92 -13.70 4.13
C GLN A 439 2.29 -13.06 4.45
N LYS A 440 3.35 -13.87 4.46
CA LYS A 440 4.72 -13.37 4.62
C LYS A 440 5.15 -12.45 3.47
N ALA A 441 4.76 -12.77 2.22
CA ALA A 441 5.01 -11.92 1.06
C ALA A 441 4.22 -10.60 1.08
N LEU A 442 3.03 -10.59 1.71
CA LEU A 442 2.20 -9.39 1.89
C LEU A 442 2.51 -8.61 3.18
N LYS A 443 3.49 -9.06 3.97
CA LYS A 443 3.84 -8.49 5.30
C LYS A 443 2.64 -8.43 6.27
N LEU A 444 1.69 -9.38 6.13
CA LEU A 444 0.48 -9.55 6.96
C LEU A 444 0.77 -10.14 8.34
#